data_AF-K1IDW3-F1
#
_entry.id   AF-K1IDW3-F1
#
_cell.length_a   1.000
_cell.length_b   1.000
_cell.length_c   1.000
_cell.angle_alpha   90.00
_cell.angle_beta   90.00
_cell.angle_gamma   90.00
#
_symmetry.space_group_name_H-M   'P 1'
#
loop_
_entity.id
_entity.type
_entity.pdbx_description
1 polymer ?
#
loop_
_entity_poly.entity_id
_entity_poly.type
_entity_poly.pdbx_seq_one_letter_code
_entity_poly.pdbx_strand_id
1 'polypeptide(L)'
;MTITQSSEVAVLHRGALQAERVAADPLTLFLANELFPMMIAYWPASANQLDSNATGTAKAWALTIKGFPVGLVREAVLKLADDADRHFAPRPAEVKALMTSMMQAAQPTAQTGQTISIRACEMIAEVMVLKREGAAPAERVATELVSLKTSLHQRGVTVTGRI
;
A
#
# COMPACT_ATOMS: atom_id res chain seq x y z
N MET A 1 2.79 -59.30 -35.76
CA MET A 1 2.67 -59.33 -34.30
C MET A 1 3.98 -58.86 -33.70
N THR A 2 3.86 -58.04 -32.65
CA THR A 2 4.88 -57.58 -31.70
C THR A 2 5.90 -56.51 -32.16
N ILE A 3 5.70 -55.32 -31.59
CA ILE A 3 6.52 -54.11 -31.61
C ILE A 3 7.15 -54.00 -30.21
N THR A 4 8.45 -53.74 -30.09
CA THR A 4 9.13 -53.23 -28.87
C THR A 4 10.42 -52.51 -29.33
N GLN A 5 10.50 -51.16 -29.36
CA GLN A 5 11.01 -50.22 -28.32
C GLN A 5 12.33 -50.66 -27.64
N SER A 6 13.31 -49.83 -27.29
CA SER A 6 13.58 -48.38 -27.37
C SER A 6 15.02 -48.18 -26.85
N SER A 7 15.79 -47.21 -27.34
CA SER A 7 16.79 -46.45 -26.56
C SER A 7 17.36 -45.31 -27.39
N GLU A 8 16.64 -44.20 -27.42
CA GLU A 8 17.22 -42.90 -27.73
C GLU A 8 17.44 -42.18 -26.39
N VAL A 9 18.69 -42.09 -25.97
CA VAL A 9 19.10 -41.31 -24.79
C VAL A 9 19.02 -39.84 -25.17
N ALA A 10 17.84 -39.25 -25.03
CA ALA A 10 17.68 -37.80 -25.10
C ALA A 10 18.35 -37.18 -23.87
N VAL A 11 19.48 -36.52 -24.10
CA VAL A 11 20.14 -35.63 -23.13
C VAL A 11 19.14 -34.53 -22.76
N LEU A 12 18.53 -34.68 -21.58
CA LEU A 12 17.63 -33.68 -21.00
C LEU A 12 18.43 -32.38 -20.82
N HIS A 13 18.15 -31.42 -21.71
CA HIS A 13 18.60 -30.04 -21.57
C HIS A 13 18.12 -29.51 -20.22
N ARG A 14 19.09 -29.23 -19.35
CA ARG A 14 18.94 -28.58 -18.01
C ARG A 14 18.36 -27.16 -18.07
N GLY A 15 17.77 -26.74 -19.20
CA GLY A 15 17.12 -25.44 -19.39
C GLY A 15 15.58 -25.48 -19.34
N ALA A 16 14.95 -26.65 -19.42
CA ALA A 16 13.47 -26.74 -19.49
C ALA A 16 12.77 -26.67 -18.12
N LEU A 17 13.50 -26.83 -17.01
CA LEU A 17 12.93 -26.85 -15.65
C LEU A 17 12.90 -25.48 -14.95
N GLN A 18 13.29 -24.40 -15.62
CA GLN A 18 13.17 -23.03 -15.09
C GLN A 18 11.95 -22.26 -15.61
N ALA A 19 11.23 -22.79 -16.61
CA ALA A 19 10.02 -22.17 -17.14
C ALA A 19 8.74 -22.50 -16.34
N GLU A 20 8.83 -23.42 -15.37
CA GLU A 20 7.67 -23.99 -14.69
C GLU A 20 7.87 -24.03 -13.17
N ARG A 21 7.84 -22.85 -12.53
CA ARG A 21 7.49 -22.62 -11.09
C ARG A 21 7.67 -21.15 -10.69
N VAL A 22 6.96 -20.27 -11.38
CA VAL A 22 6.51 -19.00 -10.77
C VAL A 22 4.99 -19.07 -10.67
N ALA A 23 4.51 -20.08 -9.96
CA ALA A 23 3.11 -20.11 -9.56
C ALA A 23 2.88 -18.93 -8.61
N ALA A 24 1.92 -18.07 -8.92
CA ALA A 24 1.47 -17.06 -7.98
C ALA A 24 0.93 -17.77 -6.73
N ASP A 25 1.29 -17.26 -5.55
CA ASP A 25 0.86 -17.80 -4.26
C ASP A 25 -0.69 -17.84 -4.18
N PRO A 26 -1.32 -18.90 -3.64
CA PRO A 26 -2.78 -19.04 -3.57
C PRO A 26 -3.50 -17.84 -2.93
N LEU A 27 -2.84 -17.11 -2.02
CA LEU A 27 -3.34 -15.86 -1.44
C LEU A 27 -3.48 -14.73 -2.48
N THR A 28 -2.63 -14.75 -3.49
CA THR A 28 -2.62 -13.77 -4.58
C THR A 28 -3.72 -14.06 -5.61
N LEU A 29 -4.02 -15.34 -5.84
CA LEU A 29 -5.21 -15.79 -6.57
C LEU A 29 -6.50 -15.45 -5.80
N PHE A 30 -6.48 -15.64 -4.48
CA PHE A 30 -7.57 -15.29 -3.58
C PHE A 30 -7.87 -13.79 -3.56
N LEU A 31 -6.83 -12.95 -3.60
CA LEU A 31 -7.00 -11.50 -3.68
C LEU A 31 -7.66 -11.05 -4.98
N ALA A 32 -7.25 -11.61 -6.12
CA ALA A 32 -7.92 -11.32 -7.39
C ALA A 32 -9.42 -11.71 -7.34
N ASN A 33 -9.75 -12.79 -6.62
CA ASN A 33 -11.13 -13.28 -6.48
C ASN A 33 -12.05 -12.35 -5.67
N GLU A 34 -11.52 -11.62 -4.68
CA GLU A 34 -12.28 -10.63 -3.89
C GLU A 34 -12.21 -9.22 -4.49
N LEU A 35 -11.12 -8.88 -5.17
CA LEU A 35 -10.92 -7.54 -5.72
C LEU A 35 -11.80 -7.30 -6.96
N PHE A 36 -12.00 -8.31 -7.80
CA PHE A 36 -12.67 -8.12 -9.10
C PHE A 36 -14.18 -7.88 -8.94
N PRO A 37 -14.92 -8.67 -8.13
CA PRO A 37 -16.31 -8.34 -7.82
C PRO A 37 -16.45 -6.94 -7.20
N MET A 38 -15.53 -6.55 -6.32
CA MET A 38 -15.50 -5.22 -5.73
C MET A 38 -15.26 -4.12 -6.79
N MET A 39 -14.28 -4.30 -7.67
CA MET A 39 -14.02 -3.35 -8.75
C MET A 39 -15.19 -3.23 -9.72
N ILE A 40 -15.90 -4.33 -10.02
CA ILE A 40 -17.10 -4.30 -10.85
C ILE A 40 -18.23 -3.53 -10.16
N ALA A 41 -18.37 -3.66 -8.83
CA ALA A 41 -19.36 -2.92 -8.07
C ALA A 41 -19.12 -1.41 -8.08
N TYR A 42 -17.87 -0.96 -7.94
CA TYR A 42 -17.52 0.48 -7.96
C TYR A 42 -17.36 1.05 -9.36
N TRP A 43 -16.93 0.24 -10.34
CA TRP A 43 -16.70 0.66 -11.73
C TRP A 43 -17.34 -0.30 -12.74
N PRO A 44 -18.68 -0.27 -12.88
CA PRO A 44 -19.40 -1.15 -13.79
C PRO A 44 -18.93 -1.03 -15.25
N ALA A 45 -18.48 0.17 -15.68
CA ALA A 45 -17.97 0.40 -17.02
C ALA A 45 -16.69 -0.41 -17.33
N SER A 46 -15.96 -0.87 -16.32
CA SER A 46 -14.77 -1.71 -16.47
C SER A 46 -15.08 -3.21 -16.47
N ALA A 47 -16.32 -3.64 -16.26
CA ALA A 47 -16.66 -5.06 -16.16
C ALA A 47 -16.20 -5.87 -17.38
N ASN A 48 -16.49 -5.37 -18.59
CA ASN A 48 -16.09 -6.03 -19.83
C ASN A 48 -14.56 -6.14 -19.96
N GLN A 49 -13.80 -5.13 -19.51
CA GLN A 49 -12.34 -5.14 -19.57
C GLN A 49 -11.73 -6.13 -18.57
N LEU A 50 -12.32 -6.23 -17.38
CA LEU A 50 -11.90 -7.15 -16.34
C LEU A 50 -12.22 -8.61 -16.73
N ASP A 51 -13.36 -8.83 -17.39
CA ASP A 51 -13.84 -10.16 -17.77
C ASP A 51 -13.17 -10.71 -19.05
N SER A 52 -12.99 -9.88 -20.08
CA SER A 52 -12.45 -10.29 -21.40
C SER A 52 -11.09 -10.99 -21.34
N ASN A 53 -10.30 -10.76 -20.29
CA ASN A 53 -9.05 -11.48 -20.02
C ASN A 53 -8.85 -11.66 -18.51
N ALA A 54 -9.85 -12.20 -17.83
CA ALA A 54 -9.84 -12.37 -16.37
C ALA A 54 -8.54 -13.04 -15.86
N THR A 55 -8.08 -14.10 -16.54
CA THR A 55 -6.84 -14.82 -16.18
C THR A 55 -5.59 -13.95 -16.34
N GLY A 56 -5.45 -13.24 -17.47
CA GLY A 56 -4.30 -12.36 -17.71
C GLY A 56 -4.29 -11.16 -16.76
N THR A 57 -5.46 -10.56 -16.54
CA THR A 57 -5.66 -9.46 -15.60
C THR A 57 -5.32 -9.92 -14.17
N ALA A 58 -5.83 -11.05 -13.72
CA ALA A 58 -5.53 -11.61 -12.40
C ALA A 58 -4.02 -11.85 -12.21
N LYS A 59 -3.32 -12.37 -13.23
CA LYS A 59 -1.85 -12.55 -13.18
C LYS A 59 -1.11 -11.20 -13.06
N ALA A 60 -1.52 -10.18 -13.82
CA ALA A 60 -0.91 -8.86 -13.76
C ALA A 60 -1.10 -8.19 -12.38
N TRP A 61 -2.30 -8.30 -11.82
CA TRP A 61 -2.58 -7.87 -10.45
C TRP A 61 -1.72 -8.64 -9.44
N ALA A 62 -1.65 -9.97 -9.58
CA ALA A 62 -0.90 -10.82 -8.67
C ALA A 62 0.59 -10.47 -8.59
N LEU A 63 1.22 -10.20 -9.73
CA LEU A 63 2.62 -9.76 -9.78
C LEU A 63 2.81 -8.38 -9.13
N THR A 64 1.82 -7.51 -9.26
CA THR A 64 1.91 -6.12 -8.81
C THR A 64 1.74 -5.97 -7.30
N ILE A 65 0.81 -6.73 -6.72
CA ILE A 65 0.49 -6.68 -5.29
C ILE A 65 1.36 -7.63 -4.45
N LYS A 66 2.22 -8.43 -5.08
CA LYS A 66 3.14 -9.33 -4.40
C LYS A 66 3.99 -8.58 -3.38
N GLY A 67 3.95 -9.03 -2.13
CA GLY A 67 4.72 -8.43 -1.02
C GLY A 67 3.99 -7.30 -0.29
N PHE A 68 2.81 -6.88 -0.73
CA PHE A 68 1.98 -5.92 -0.01
C PHE A 68 0.95 -6.63 0.89
N PRO A 69 0.64 -6.09 2.08
CA PRO A 69 -0.45 -6.60 2.91
C PRO A 69 -1.80 -6.49 2.20
N VAL A 70 -2.65 -7.52 2.30
CA VAL A 70 -3.91 -7.52 1.55
C VAL A 70 -4.90 -6.45 2.01
N GLY A 71 -4.88 -6.10 3.30
CA GLY A 71 -5.66 -4.99 3.84
C GLY A 71 -5.29 -3.66 3.19
N LEU A 72 -4.00 -3.43 2.95
CA LEU A 72 -3.50 -2.22 2.30
C LEU A 72 -3.91 -2.16 0.81
N VAL A 73 -3.90 -3.31 0.11
CA VAL A 73 -4.39 -3.38 -1.28
C VAL A 73 -5.86 -2.99 -1.35
N ARG A 74 -6.69 -3.52 -0.44
CA ARG A 74 -8.12 -3.19 -0.36
C ARG A 74 -8.35 -1.72 -0.05
N GLU A 75 -7.64 -1.19 0.94
CA GLU A 75 -7.72 0.22 1.33
C GLU A 75 -7.34 1.16 0.18
N ALA A 76 -6.27 0.85 -0.56
CA ALA A 76 -5.87 1.62 -1.73
C ALA A 76 -6.95 1.62 -2.82
N VAL A 77 -7.59 0.48 -3.08
CA VAL A 77 -8.69 0.40 -4.06
C VAL A 77 -9.91 1.20 -3.59
N LEU A 78 -10.30 1.10 -2.31
CA LEU A 78 -11.42 1.86 -1.75
C LEU A 78 -11.17 3.36 -1.80
N LYS A 79 -9.95 3.81 -1.46
CA LYS A 79 -9.58 5.22 -1.54
C LYS A 79 -9.65 5.76 -2.97
N LEU A 80 -9.40 4.93 -3.98
CA LEU A 80 -9.59 5.29 -5.38
C LEU A 80 -11.07 5.27 -5.80
N ALA A 81 -11.91 4.51 -5.11
CA ALA A 81 -13.36 4.48 -5.32
C ALA A 81 -14.06 5.72 -4.73
N ASP A 82 -13.46 6.37 -3.72
CA ASP A 82 -13.94 7.65 -3.18
C ASP A 82 -13.80 8.81 -4.19
N ASP A 83 -13.02 8.63 -5.26
CA ASP A 83 -12.88 9.59 -6.36
C ASP A 83 -14.11 9.54 -7.28
N ALA A 84 -15.04 10.48 -7.09
CA ALA A 84 -16.30 10.56 -7.83
C ALA A 84 -16.13 10.79 -9.34
N ASP A 85 -15.00 11.36 -9.77
CA ASP A 85 -14.72 11.62 -11.18
C ASP A 85 -14.15 10.38 -11.90
N ARG A 86 -13.82 9.32 -11.16
CA ARG A 86 -13.28 8.08 -11.72
C ARG A 86 -14.38 7.16 -12.23
N HIS A 87 -14.45 7.03 -13.55
CA HIS A 87 -15.41 6.15 -14.22
C HIS A 87 -14.93 4.71 -14.47
N PHE A 88 -13.63 4.44 -14.34
CA PHE A 88 -13.02 3.13 -14.65
C PHE A 88 -12.17 2.59 -13.51
N ALA A 89 -12.12 1.26 -13.40
CA ALA A 89 -11.32 0.54 -12.43
C ALA A 89 -9.83 0.93 -12.54
N PRO A 90 -9.12 1.05 -11.40
CA PRO A 90 -7.73 1.45 -11.40
C PRO A 90 -6.84 0.38 -12.02
N ARG A 91 -5.77 0.82 -12.70
CA ARG A 91 -4.75 -0.11 -13.18
C ARG A 91 -3.90 -0.61 -11.99
N PRO A 92 -3.32 -1.82 -12.06
CA PRO A 92 -2.46 -2.33 -10.99
C PRO A 92 -1.35 -1.37 -10.59
N ALA A 93 -0.73 -0.67 -11.55
CA ALA A 93 0.34 0.28 -11.31
C ALA A 93 -0.10 1.50 -10.47
N GLU A 94 -1.34 1.99 -10.66
CA GLU A 94 -1.90 3.09 -9.88
C GLU A 94 -2.08 2.67 -8.41
N VAL A 95 -2.63 1.47 -8.19
CA VAL A 95 -2.78 0.92 -6.84
C VAL A 95 -1.42 0.72 -6.18
N LYS A 96 -0.42 0.20 -6.90
CA LYS A 96 0.95 0.06 -6.38
C LYS A 96 1.54 1.41 -5.94
N ALA A 97 1.38 2.45 -6.74
CA ALA A 97 1.88 3.77 -6.41
C ALA A 97 1.22 4.30 -5.13
N LEU A 98 -0.10 4.15 -5.01
CA LEU A 98 -0.84 4.57 -3.83
C LEU A 98 -0.45 3.78 -2.58
N MET A 99 -0.37 2.44 -2.67
CA MET A 99 0.10 1.59 -1.55
C MET A 99 1.51 1.98 -1.10
N THR A 100 2.41 2.25 -2.05
CA THR A 100 3.78 2.69 -1.74
C THR A 100 3.77 4.03 -1.00
N SER A 101 2.95 4.99 -1.46
CA SER A 101 2.77 6.29 -0.79
C SER A 101 2.18 6.14 0.61
N MET A 102 1.18 5.27 0.79
CA MET A 102 0.58 4.98 2.09
C MET A 102 1.60 4.38 3.06
N MET A 103 2.43 3.43 2.60
CA MET A 103 3.48 2.85 3.43
C MET A 103 4.57 3.86 3.78
N GLN A 104 4.95 4.74 2.86
CA GLN A 104 5.90 5.83 3.13
C GLN A 104 5.33 6.84 4.14
N ALA A 105 4.04 7.16 4.05
CA ALA A 105 3.37 8.04 5.02
C ALA A 105 3.22 7.39 6.40
N ALA A 106 3.07 6.05 6.44
CA ALA A 106 3.01 5.27 7.67
C ALA A 106 4.40 4.99 8.29
N GLN A 107 5.46 5.05 7.48
CA GLN A 107 6.82 4.96 7.99
C GLN A 107 7.19 6.27 8.69
N PRO A 108 7.64 6.22 9.96
CA PRO A 108 8.31 7.37 10.55
C PRO A 108 9.48 7.73 9.62
N THR A 109 9.50 8.97 9.13
CA THR A 109 10.65 9.50 8.39
C THR A 109 11.91 9.12 9.16
N ALA A 110 12.91 8.56 8.46
CA ALA A 110 14.12 8.05 9.08
C ALA A 110 14.61 9.03 10.15
N GLN A 111 14.87 8.52 11.36
CA GLN A 111 15.21 9.36 12.50
C GLN A 111 16.36 10.29 12.09
N THR A 112 16.11 11.59 12.14
CA THR A 112 17.08 12.60 11.69
C THR A 112 18.23 12.78 12.68
N GLY A 113 18.24 12.01 13.77
CA GLY A 113 19.10 12.22 14.94
C GLY A 113 18.69 13.43 15.78
N GLN A 114 17.71 14.22 15.34
CA GLN A 114 17.23 15.39 16.06
C GLN A 114 16.32 14.96 17.20
N THR A 115 16.55 15.54 18.37
CA THR A 115 15.78 15.26 19.59
C THR A 115 15.25 16.55 20.18
N ILE A 116 14.00 16.55 20.61
CA ILE A 116 13.35 17.69 21.29
C ILE A 116 12.62 17.19 22.54
N SER A 117 12.66 17.95 23.63
CA SER A 117 11.93 17.57 24.85
C SER A 117 10.43 17.87 24.73
N ILE A 118 9.60 17.11 25.44
CA ILE A 118 8.15 17.36 25.50
C ILE A 118 7.84 18.74 26.07
N ARG A 119 8.64 19.23 27.04
CA ARG A 119 8.53 20.59 27.59
C ARG A 119 8.80 21.68 26.56
N ALA A 120 9.77 21.46 25.67
CA ALA A 120 10.00 22.38 24.56
C ALA A 120 8.82 22.35 23.57
N CYS A 121 8.21 21.19 23.33
CA CYS A 121 7.01 21.09 22.50
C CYS A 121 5.81 21.83 23.11
N GLU A 122 5.59 21.70 24.42
CA GLU A 122 4.56 22.45 25.16
C GLU A 122 4.75 23.96 25.01
N MET A 123 5.98 24.45 25.25
CA MET A 123 6.31 25.87 25.10
C MET A 123 6.10 26.36 23.66
N ILE A 124 6.49 25.57 22.65
CA ILE A 124 6.27 25.92 21.24
C ILE A 124 4.76 26.01 20.94
N ALA A 125 3.97 25.02 21.37
CA ALA A 125 2.53 25.00 21.16
C ALA A 125 1.85 26.20 21.85
N GLU A 126 2.24 26.52 23.07
CA GLU A 126 1.75 27.67 23.81
C GLU A 126 2.06 28.99 23.09
N VAL A 127 3.30 29.19 22.65
CA VAL A 127 3.70 30.37 21.89
C VAL A 127 2.97 30.47 20.55
N MET A 128 2.73 29.35 19.87
CA MET A 128 1.97 29.33 18.61
C MET A 128 0.51 29.77 18.82
N VAL A 129 -0.16 29.24 19.84
CA VAL A 129 -1.54 29.61 20.18
C VAL A 129 -1.60 31.08 20.63
N LEU A 130 -0.69 31.50 21.50
CA LEU A 130 -0.62 32.89 21.99
C LEU A 130 -0.43 33.89 20.84
N LYS A 131 0.44 33.59 19.87
CA LYS A 131 0.66 34.44 18.69
C LYS A 131 -0.56 34.53 17.78
N ARG A 132 -1.34 33.45 17.67
CA ARG A 132 -2.52 33.38 16.80
C ARG A 132 -3.76 34.03 17.44
N GLU A 133 -3.97 33.78 18.72
CA GLU A 133 -5.24 34.06 19.41
C GLU A 133 -5.11 35.15 20.48
N GLY A 134 -3.90 35.61 20.81
CA GLY A 134 -3.64 36.59 21.86
C GLY A 134 -3.80 36.05 23.28
N ALA A 135 -4.21 34.78 23.43
CA ALA A 135 -4.31 34.04 24.67
C ALA A 135 -3.93 32.57 24.43
N ALA A 136 -3.55 31.84 25.47
CA ALA A 136 -3.18 30.43 25.39
C ALA A 136 -4.11 29.54 26.24
N PRO A 137 -5.38 29.36 25.85
CA PRO A 137 -6.28 28.48 26.57
C PRO A 137 -5.81 27.02 26.47
N ALA A 138 -5.86 26.29 27.58
CA ALA A 138 -5.27 24.95 27.72
C ALA A 138 -5.77 23.96 26.65
N GLU A 139 -7.03 24.02 26.25
CA GLU A 139 -7.60 23.14 25.21
C GLU A 139 -6.97 23.39 23.82
N ARG A 140 -6.72 24.66 23.48
CA ARG A 140 -6.08 25.03 22.21
C ARG A 140 -4.61 24.66 22.21
N VAL A 141 -3.92 24.84 23.34
CA VAL A 141 -2.53 24.40 23.51
C VAL A 141 -2.42 22.89 23.39
N ALA A 142 -3.34 22.12 24.01
CA ALA A 142 -3.37 20.67 23.88
C ALA A 142 -3.60 20.22 22.43
N THR A 143 -4.52 20.88 21.72
CA THR A 143 -4.78 20.60 20.29
C THR A 143 -3.54 20.87 19.44
N GLU A 144 -2.85 22.01 19.67
CA GLU A 144 -1.65 22.30 18.90
C GLU A 144 -0.45 21.43 19.28
N LEU A 145 -0.36 21.01 20.53
CA LEU A 145 0.68 20.08 20.95
C LEU A 145 0.55 18.73 20.22
N VAL A 146 -0.68 18.26 19.98
CA VAL A 146 -0.93 17.05 19.18
C VAL A 146 -0.47 17.25 17.74
N SER A 147 -0.87 18.35 17.10
CA SER A 147 -0.47 18.69 15.73
C SER A 147 1.05 18.81 15.58
N LEU A 148 1.70 19.49 16.53
CA LEU A 148 3.15 19.67 16.57
C LEU A 148 3.88 18.32 16.71
N LYS A 149 3.44 17.45 17.62
CA LYS A 149 4.02 16.12 17.80
C LYS A 149 3.90 15.27 16.53
N THR A 150 2.74 15.31 15.87
CA THR A 150 2.53 14.61 14.60
C THR A 150 3.48 15.13 13.52
N SER A 151 3.62 16.45 13.38
CA SER A 151 4.57 17.05 12.43
C SER A 151 6.03 16.69 12.72
N LEU A 152 6.44 16.69 13.99
CA LEU A 152 7.79 16.30 14.40
C LEU A 152 8.07 14.82 14.12
N HIS A 153 7.09 13.95 14.38
CA HIS A 153 7.19 12.54 14.06
C HIS A 153 7.30 12.30 12.54
N GLN A 154 6.48 12.99 11.74
CA GLN A 154 6.58 12.98 10.28
C GLN A 154 7.90 13.54 9.74
N ARG A 155 8.63 14.34 10.53
CA ARG A 155 9.97 14.82 10.19
C ARG A 155 11.09 13.94 10.73
N GLY A 156 10.76 12.83 11.41
CA GLY A 156 11.74 11.92 12.00
C GLY A 156 12.46 12.52 13.21
N VAL A 157 11.82 13.47 13.92
CA VAL A 157 12.35 14.04 15.18
C VAL A 157 11.88 13.21 16.36
N THR A 158 12.79 12.86 17.25
CA THR A 158 12.47 12.12 18.48
C THR A 158 12.04 13.08 19.58
N VAL A 159 10.83 12.89 20.12
CA VAL A 159 10.35 13.64 21.29
C VAL A 159 10.67 12.87 22.57
N THR A 160 11.35 13.50 23.53
CA THR A 160 11.78 12.86 24.79
C THR A 160 11.12 13.49 26.02
N GLY A 161 10.95 12.69 27.07
CA GLY A 161 10.36 13.11 28.35
C GLY A 161 9.04 12.39 28.66
N ARG A 162 8.61 12.48 29.93
CA ARG A 162 7.30 11.98 30.37
C ARG A 162 6.29 13.13 30.37
N ILE A 163 5.05 12.79 29.99
CA ILE A 163 3.86 13.63 30.16
C ILE A 163 3.53 13.68 31.65
#